data_AF-A0A1Y3WR43-F1
#
_entry.id   AF-A0A1Y3WR43-F1
#
_cell.length_a   1.000
_cell.length_b   1.000
_cell.length_c   1.000
_cell.angle_alpha   90.00
_cell.angle_beta   90.00
_cell.angle_gamma   90.00
#
_symmetry.space_group_name_H-M   'P 1'
#
loop_
_entity.id
_entity.type
_entity.pdbx_description
1 polymer ?
#
loop_
_entity_poly.entity_id
_entity_poly.type
_entity_poly.pdbx_seq_one_letter_code
_entity_poly.pdbx_strand_id
1 'polypeptide(L)'
;MKTRNILKQGLVTLLCTAVFAGFSACSTDPVEQSGGKLPDKEAIESTYGMLRSNASTGNTVEMLLTAGTGFVTRDFYYQQTKPSSTETTLTLRIDESLVEGFNAANGVECQLLPTANCEFPDGQTLELAADGQRTTSKRVRISVEGLTAGEYLLPVTVAAEGSADDSQTLYYTLTVRDPQPGDYELHDGSDLFFVFYINTDQYQPLLVQDYLLEKKIARGSTVAWYGTVGNIINLRTVSIKYDETSGRAMLDLGSDMTYVLGRASKYIWPLQEAGRKVCISLEGGGTGLGFCNMTDVQIADFVAQVKAVVETYNLDGINLWDRNAGYGKEGMPETNTTSYPKLVKAMREALGPDKLLTLTVYEEPTATFWDTEATGGITVGDYLDYAWSGYNSNTEAIQLLDPWHPNESYVSAYTQKPIAGLDASKFGCVNFPIYPQAKTDEEVLMSDPAFLIDWIVNEQQPNNIIVFDDLRTSLQDNYETAWDGTFASCCMCMDDENQFILGSRKGYTYRFDNHELTALPTGLSGYGKWLKDW
;
A
#
# COMPACT_ATOMS: atom_id res chain seq x y z
N MET A 1 -62.93 11.01 30.31
CA MET A 1 -63.77 10.04 31.04
C MET A 1 -63.09 8.69 30.89
N LYS A 2 -62.71 8.08 32.04
CA LYS A 2 -62.56 6.65 32.38
C LYS A 2 -62.32 5.63 31.24
N THR A 3 -61.51 4.57 31.34
CA THR A 3 -60.61 3.94 32.33
C THR A 3 -60.13 2.65 31.63
N ARG A 4 -58.82 2.35 31.69
CA ARG A 4 -58.13 1.05 31.83
C ARG A 4 -58.82 -0.29 31.43
N ASN A 5 -57.93 -1.20 30.98
CA ASN A 5 -57.86 -2.65 31.27
C ASN A 5 -58.80 -3.58 30.44
N ILE A 6 -58.51 -4.85 30.08
CA ILE A 6 -57.42 -5.82 30.32
C ILE A 6 -57.78 -7.11 29.53
N LEU A 7 -56.74 -7.85 29.09
CA LEU A 7 -56.59 -9.32 28.91
C LEU A 7 -57.63 -10.20 28.17
N LYS A 8 -57.04 -11.08 27.32
CA LYS A 8 -57.24 -12.56 27.19
C LYS A 8 -58.60 -13.03 26.65
N GLN A 9 -58.77 -14.14 25.93
CA GLN A 9 -58.01 -15.32 25.53
C GLN A 9 -58.93 -16.11 24.57
N GLY A 10 -58.38 -17.05 23.78
CA GLY A 10 -59.14 -18.21 23.26
C GLY A 10 -59.27 -18.22 21.73
N LEU A 11 -58.45 -18.97 20.99
CA LEU A 11 -58.57 -20.40 20.70
C LEU A 11 -59.72 -20.70 19.71
N VAL A 12 -59.40 -21.08 18.46
CA VAL A 12 -60.02 -22.17 17.64
C VAL A 12 -59.26 -22.33 16.31
N THR A 13 -58.47 -23.41 16.22
CA THR A 13 -58.49 -24.50 15.22
C THR A 13 -58.78 -24.13 13.74
N LEU A 14 -57.80 -24.13 12.82
CA LEU A 14 -57.15 -25.26 12.10
C LEU A 14 -58.00 -25.90 10.99
N LEU A 15 -57.52 -25.78 9.73
CA LEU A 15 -57.64 -26.79 8.67
C LEU A 15 -56.77 -26.40 7.46
N CYS A 16 -55.67 -27.11 7.24
CA CYS A 16 -55.42 -27.94 6.05
C CYS A 16 -53.93 -28.28 5.87
N THR A 17 -53.66 -29.54 6.22
CA THR A 17 -52.51 -30.41 5.97
C THR A 17 -52.14 -30.60 4.49
N ALA A 18 -50.84 -30.66 4.21
CA ALA A 18 -50.17 -31.59 3.27
C ALA A 18 -48.63 -31.54 3.53
N VAL A 19 -48.14 -32.27 4.53
CA VAL A 19 -47.39 -33.55 4.43
C VAL A 19 -46.09 -33.45 3.61
N PHE A 20 -45.01 -33.09 4.31
CA PHE A 20 -43.65 -33.59 4.06
C PHE A 20 -43.51 -34.94 4.77
N ALA A 21 -43.03 -35.97 4.06
CA ALA A 21 -42.69 -37.25 4.65
C ALA A 21 -41.18 -37.28 4.98
N GLY A 22 -40.86 -37.74 6.19
CA GLY A 22 -39.70 -38.63 6.36
C GLY A 22 -38.51 -38.18 7.21
N PHE A 23 -38.70 -37.46 8.33
CA PHE A 23 -37.75 -37.56 9.45
C PHE A 23 -38.25 -38.62 10.42
N SER A 24 -37.56 -39.77 10.44
CA SER A 24 -37.66 -40.75 11.50
C SER A 24 -36.96 -40.19 12.75
N ALA A 25 -37.69 -40.18 13.85
CA ALA A 25 -37.20 -39.77 15.15
C ALA A 25 -36.17 -40.79 15.66
N CYS A 26 -34.88 -40.41 15.67
CA CYS A 26 -33.95 -40.97 16.62
C CYS A 26 -34.35 -40.44 18.00
N SER A 27 -34.57 -41.36 18.93
CA SER A 27 -34.67 -41.08 20.36
C SER A 27 -33.53 -40.14 20.76
N THR A 28 -33.88 -39.08 21.47
CA THR A 28 -32.95 -38.20 22.17
C THR A 28 -32.15 -39.02 23.16
N ASP A 29 -30.95 -39.47 22.78
CA ASP A 29 -29.90 -39.69 23.75
C ASP A 29 -29.52 -38.30 24.31
N PRO A 30 -29.44 -38.15 25.64
CA PRO A 30 -28.89 -36.92 26.20
C PRO A 30 -27.46 -36.81 25.68
N VAL A 31 -27.19 -35.73 24.95
CA VAL A 31 -25.82 -35.33 24.66
C VAL A 31 -25.18 -35.05 26.01
N GLU A 32 -24.37 -35.98 26.51
CA GLU A 32 -23.40 -35.64 27.55
C GLU A 32 -22.52 -34.53 26.97
N GLN A 33 -22.78 -33.30 27.39
CA GLN A 33 -21.75 -32.28 27.35
C GLN A 33 -20.63 -32.82 28.25
N SER A 34 -19.60 -33.36 27.62
CA SER A 34 -18.29 -33.49 28.25
C SER A 34 -17.85 -32.07 28.58
N GLY A 35 -18.25 -31.59 29.76
CA GLY A 35 -17.68 -30.40 30.35
C GLY A 35 -16.18 -30.60 30.32
N GLY A 36 -15.47 -29.68 29.66
CA GLY A 36 -14.01 -29.73 29.60
C GLY A 36 -13.49 -29.99 31.00
N LYS A 37 -12.60 -30.99 31.14
CA LYS A 37 -11.93 -31.27 32.40
C LYS A 37 -11.44 -29.93 32.96
N LEU A 38 -11.86 -29.59 34.17
CA LEU A 38 -11.20 -28.53 34.94
C LEU A 38 -9.69 -28.83 34.90
N PRO A 39 -8.84 -27.84 34.59
CA PRO A 39 -7.40 -28.06 34.53
C PRO A 39 -6.93 -28.69 35.84
N ASP A 40 -6.07 -29.71 35.71
CA ASP A 40 -5.59 -30.51 36.83
C ASP A 40 -4.98 -29.59 37.88
N LYS A 41 -5.31 -29.80 39.16
CA LYS A 41 -4.89 -28.88 40.23
C LYS A 41 -3.35 -28.82 40.36
N GLU A 42 -2.68 -29.93 40.03
CA GLU A 42 -1.22 -30.00 39.91
C GLU A 42 -0.69 -29.16 38.74
N ALA A 43 -1.36 -29.14 37.58
CA ALA A 43 -0.96 -28.36 36.41
C ALA A 43 -1.12 -26.83 36.61
N ILE A 44 -1.92 -26.40 37.58
CA ILE A 44 -2.04 -25.00 38.02
C ILE A 44 -0.97 -24.65 39.07
N GLU A 45 -0.48 -25.64 39.80
CA GLU A 45 0.49 -25.46 40.89
C GLU A 45 1.95 -25.42 40.41
N SER A 46 2.28 -26.03 39.29
CA SER A 46 3.61 -26.02 38.67
C SER A 46 3.93 -24.73 37.89
N THR A 47 5.19 -24.29 37.99
CA THR A 47 5.74 -23.23 37.14
C THR A 47 6.21 -23.84 35.82
N TYR A 48 5.64 -23.40 34.70
CA TYR A 48 6.05 -23.79 33.36
C TYR A 48 6.63 -22.59 32.64
N GLY A 49 7.71 -22.81 31.90
CA GLY A 49 8.34 -21.80 31.08
C GLY A 49 8.02 -22.00 29.62
N MET A 50 7.81 -20.90 28.90
CA MET A 50 7.47 -20.93 27.48
C MET A 50 8.25 -19.87 26.71
N LEU A 51 8.79 -20.24 25.56
CA LEU A 51 9.16 -19.26 24.54
C LEU A 51 7.90 -18.81 23.80
N ARG A 52 7.80 -17.51 23.55
CA ARG A 52 6.65 -16.88 22.91
C ARG A 52 7.13 -15.86 21.89
N SER A 53 6.36 -15.72 20.82
CA SER A 53 6.51 -14.66 19.82
C SER A 53 5.33 -13.72 19.92
N ASN A 54 5.53 -12.42 19.68
CA ASN A 54 4.40 -11.49 19.54
C ASN A 54 3.65 -11.71 18.20
N ALA A 55 4.25 -12.44 17.26
CA ALA A 55 3.70 -12.67 15.92
C ALA A 55 2.80 -13.91 15.81
N SER A 56 2.73 -14.76 16.85
CA SER A 56 1.94 -16.00 16.84
C SER A 56 1.46 -16.35 18.24
N THR A 57 0.28 -16.97 18.33
CA THR A 57 -0.26 -17.48 19.59
C THR A 57 0.28 -18.87 19.95
N GLY A 58 0.82 -19.58 18.96
CA GLY A 58 1.46 -20.89 19.10
C GLY A 58 2.98 -20.79 19.25
N ASN A 59 3.65 -21.92 19.02
CA ASN A 59 5.10 -22.01 18.96
C ASN A 59 5.67 -21.95 17.53
N THR A 60 4.81 -21.86 16.50
CA THR A 60 5.23 -21.68 15.10
C THR A 60 5.06 -20.22 14.68
N VAL A 61 6.08 -19.67 14.02
CA VAL A 61 6.10 -18.30 13.49
C VAL A 61 6.35 -18.36 11.99
N GLU A 62 5.31 -18.11 11.21
CA GLU A 62 5.36 -18.15 9.74
C GLU A 62 5.88 -16.85 9.14
N MET A 63 6.72 -16.98 8.12
CA MET A 63 7.31 -15.88 7.38
C MET A 63 7.33 -16.20 5.89
N LEU A 64 7.03 -15.19 5.08
CA LEU A 64 7.14 -15.24 3.63
C LEU A 64 8.13 -14.16 3.19
N LEU A 65 9.11 -14.53 2.37
CA LEU A 65 10.09 -13.62 1.79
C LEU A 65 10.32 -13.95 0.30
N THR A 66 10.88 -13.00 -0.43
CA THR A 66 11.35 -13.21 -1.80
C THR A 66 12.85 -13.50 -1.77
N ALA A 67 13.31 -14.45 -2.59
CA ALA A 67 14.73 -14.75 -2.76
C ALA A 67 15.53 -13.53 -3.25
N GLY A 68 16.81 -13.47 -2.91
CA GLY A 68 17.70 -12.35 -3.27
C GLY A 68 18.24 -11.66 -2.02
N THR A 69 17.96 -10.37 -1.86
CA THR A 69 18.49 -9.57 -0.75
C THR A 69 17.38 -9.07 0.15
N GLY A 70 17.59 -9.13 1.47
CA GLY A 70 16.65 -8.61 2.45
C GLY A 70 16.66 -9.43 3.74
N PHE A 71 15.96 -8.93 4.75
CA PHE A 71 15.79 -9.65 6.01
C PHE A 71 14.43 -9.36 6.64
N VAL A 72 13.97 -10.28 7.47
CA VAL A 72 12.84 -10.10 8.38
C VAL A 72 13.32 -10.14 9.81
N THR A 73 12.69 -9.36 10.68
CA THR A 73 12.95 -9.39 12.13
C THR A 73 11.67 -9.80 12.87
N ARG A 74 11.81 -10.66 13.87
CA ARG A 74 10.71 -11.09 14.74
C ARG A 74 11.14 -11.01 16.20
N ASP A 75 10.24 -10.47 17.02
CA ASP A 75 10.43 -10.40 18.46
C ASP A 75 9.96 -11.70 19.12
N PHE A 76 10.71 -12.14 20.12
CA PHE A 76 10.35 -13.24 21.00
C PHE A 76 10.79 -12.95 22.43
N TYR A 77 10.22 -13.71 23.36
CA TYR A 77 10.53 -13.59 24.78
C TYR A 77 10.24 -14.91 25.49
N TYR A 78 10.84 -15.10 26.66
CA TYR A 78 10.48 -16.18 27.57
C TYR A 78 9.52 -15.69 28.66
N GLN A 79 8.54 -16.54 29.00
CA GLN A 79 7.54 -16.27 30.03
C GLN A 79 7.29 -17.51 30.89
N GLN A 80 7.11 -17.29 32.18
CA GLN A 80 6.67 -18.33 33.12
C GLN A 80 5.19 -18.18 33.49
N THR A 81 4.53 -19.29 33.81
CA THR A 81 3.14 -19.28 34.30
C THR A 81 3.00 -18.59 35.66
N LYS A 82 4.09 -18.47 36.42
CA LYS A 82 4.19 -17.78 37.70
C LYS A 82 5.46 -16.93 37.76
N PRO A 83 5.51 -15.88 38.61
CA PRO A 83 6.74 -15.15 38.89
C PRO A 83 7.89 -16.09 39.30
N SER A 84 9.09 -15.79 38.82
CA SER A 84 10.27 -16.58 39.11
C SER A 84 10.70 -16.43 40.56
N SER A 85 10.96 -17.53 41.28
CA SER A 85 11.44 -17.46 42.66
C SER A 85 12.90 -17.03 42.77
N THR A 86 13.66 -17.13 41.68
CA THR A 86 15.08 -16.76 41.59
C THR A 86 15.36 -16.16 40.22
N GLU A 87 16.37 -15.29 40.15
CA GLU A 87 16.89 -14.83 38.87
C GLU A 87 17.36 -16.02 38.03
N THR A 88 16.92 -16.06 36.77
CA THR A 88 17.17 -17.18 35.85
C THR A 88 17.73 -16.65 34.53
N THR A 89 18.81 -17.26 34.06
CA THR A 89 19.41 -16.97 32.75
C THR A 89 19.24 -18.18 31.84
N LEU A 90 18.63 -17.97 30.68
CA LEU A 90 18.42 -18.99 29.66
C LEU A 90 19.27 -18.67 28.44
N THR A 91 19.89 -19.67 27.83
CA THR A 91 20.69 -19.48 26.61
C THR A 91 19.95 -20.09 25.43
N LEU A 92 19.78 -19.31 24.38
CA LEU A 92 19.18 -19.73 23.12
C LEU A 92 20.13 -20.66 22.37
N ARG A 93 19.59 -21.71 21.77
CA ARG A 93 20.29 -22.56 20.81
C ARG A 93 19.41 -22.84 19.61
N ILE A 94 20.04 -23.06 18.46
CA ILE A 94 19.39 -23.63 17.28
C ILE A 94 19.47 -25.15 17.42
N ASP A 95 18.33 -25.84 17.37
CA ASP A 95 18.29 -27.31 17.49
C ASP A 95 17.93 -27.97 16.17
N GLU A 96 18.95 -28.17 15.35
CA GLU A 96 18.83 -28.76 14.01
C GLU A 96 18.17 -30.16 14.02
N SER A 97 18.27 -30.90 15.15
CA SER A 97 17.69 -32.24 15.27
C SER A 97 16.15 -32.23 15.28
N LEU A 98 15.53 -31.09 15.54
CA LEU A 98 14.06 -30.97 15.60
C LEU A 98 13.40 -30.90 14.21
N VAL A 99 14.16 -30.71 13.13
CA VAL A 99 13.61 -30.52 11.78
C VAL A 99 12.86 -31.75 11.29
N GLU A 100 13.44 -32.95 11.41
CA GLU A 100 12.79 -34.19 10.96
C GLU A 100 11.49 -34.46 11.74
N GLY A 101 11.51 -34.25 13.05
CA GLY A 101 10.34 -34.42 13.91
C GLY A 101 9.23 -33.42 13.60
N PHE A 102 9.59 -32.16 13.38
CA PHE A 102 8.64 -31.12 12.96
C PHE A 102 8.00 -31.43 11.60
N ASN A 103 8.81 -31.82 10.62
CA ASN A 103 8.34 -32.19 9.28
C ASN A 103 7.35 -33.37 9.33
N ALA A 104 7.70 -34.43 10.06
CA ALA A 104 6.84 -35.60 10.22
C ALA A 104 5.52 -35.28 10.95
N ALA A 105 5.56 -34.43 11.99
CA ALA A 105 4.38 -34.07 12.76
C ALA A 105 3.39 -33.17 11.98
N ASN A 106 3.91 -32.32 11.10
CA ASN A 106 3.11 -31.33 10.36
C ASN A 106 2.83 -31.74 8.89
N GLY A 107 3.46 -32.81 8.40
CA GLY A 107 3.30 -33.25 7.01
C GLY A 107 3.90 -32.27 5.99
N VAL A 108 5.02 -31.65 6.34
CA VAL A 108 5.76 -30.66 5.52
C VAL A 108 7.18 -31.16 5.24
N GLU A 109 7.88 -30.53 4.30
CA GLU A 109 9.25 -30.89 3.91
C GLU A 109 10.20 -29.68 3.97
N CYS A 110 10.21 -28.97 5.11
CA CYS A 110 11.07 -27.81 5.28
C CYS A 110 12.55 -28.23 5.41
N GLN A 111 13.44 -27.49 4.76
CA GLN A 111 14.89 -27.61 4.92
C GLN A 111 15.36 -26.86 6.18
N LEU A 112 16.49 -27.24 6.76
CA LEU A 112 17.08 -26.43 7.84
C LEU A 112 17.52 -25.07 7.29
N LEU A 113 17.13 -23.98 7.97
CA LEU A 113 17.65 -22.65 7.66
C LEU A 113 19.15 -22.59 7.97
N PRO A 114 20.03 -22.21 7.03
CA PRO A 114 21.46 -22.11 7.30
C PRO A 114 21.74 -21.12 8.43
N THR A 115 22.65 -21.47 9.35
CA THR A 115 22.99 -20.62 10.51
C THR A 115 23.50 -19.23 10.10
N ALA A 116 24.17 -19.13 8.95
CA ALA A 116 24.65 -17.87 8.39
C ALA A 116 23.51 -16.89 8.04
N ASN A 117 22.29 -17.39 7.84
CA ASN A 117 21.11 -16.60 7.54
C ASN A 117 20.35 -16.16 8.80
N CYS A 118 20.82 -16.52 10.00
CA CYS A 118 20.16 -16.20 11.27
C CYS A 118 21.08 -15.42 12.20
N GLU A 119 20.59 -14.31 12.72
CA GLU A 119 21.27 -13.49 13.72
C GLU A 119 20.36 -13.21 14.91
N PHE A 120 20.96 -13.03 16.09
CA PHE A 120 20.30 -12.54 17.30
C PHE A 120 20.91 -11.18 17.67
N PRO A 121 20.40 -10.06 17.12
CA PRO A 121 21.02 -8.74 17.29
C PRO A 121 21.15 -8.30 18.76
N ASP A 122 20.27 -8.81 19.62
CA ASP A 122 20.22 -8.48 21.04
C ASP A 122 20.98 -9.51 21.92
N GLY A 123 21.72 -10.44 21.30
CA GLY A 123 22.45 -11.52 21.96
C GLY A 123 21.59 -12.73 22.35
N GLN A 124 22.24 -13.84 22.69
CA GLN A 124 21.58 -15.16 22.84
C GLN A 124 21.08 -15.51 24.24
N THR A 125 21.20 -14.62 25.23
CA THR A 125 20.82 -14.89 26.63
C THR A 125 19.52 -14.20 27.04
N LEU A 126 18.54 -14.92 27.55
CA LEU A 126 17.31 -14.34 28.11
C LEU A 126 17.42 -14.27 29.63
N GLU A 127 17.26 -13.07 30.19
CA GLU A 127 17.38 -12.79 31.62
C GLU A 127 16.00 -12.58 32.23
N LEU A 128 15.61 -13.49 33.13
CA LEU A 128 14.37 -13.40 33.89
C LEU A 128 14.70 -12.99 35.33
N ALA A 129 14.31 -11.77 35.69
CA ALA A 129 14.52 -11.25 37.03
C ALA A 129 13.80 -12.07 38.10
N ALA A 130 14.33 -12.07 39.32
CA ALA A 130 13.60 -12.56 40.49
C ALA A 130 12.26 -11.81 40.63
N ASP A 131 11.20 -12.53 40.98
CA ASP A 131 9.80 -12.07 40.98
C ASP A 131 9.27 -11.58 39.62
N GLY A 132 10.07 -11.68 38.56
CA GLY A 132 9.68 -11.41 37.18
C GLY A 132 8.94 -12.59 36.56
N GLN A 133 7.95 -12.30 35.71
CA GLN A 133 7.18 -13.33 35.00
C GLN A 133 7.55 -13.42 33.51
N ARG A 134 8.16 -12.38 32.96
CA ARG A 134 8.50 -12.24 31.54
C ARG A 134 9.86 -11.57 31.40
N THR A 135 10.62 -12.02 30.41
CA THR A 135 11.87 -11.38 29.97
C THR A 135 11.59 -10.17 29.08
N THR A 136 12.58 -9.29 28.90
CA THR A 136 12.53 -8.31 27.80
C THR A 136 12.48 -9.05 26.46
N SER A 137 11.79 -8.47 25.48
CA SER A 137 11.74 -9.09 24.16
C SER A 137 13.10 -8.94 23.47
N LYS A 138 13.53 -10.00 22.78
CA LYS A 138 14.70 -10.02 21.91
C LYS A 138 14.30 -10.30 20.48
N ARG A 139 15.18 -9.97 19.55
CA ARG A 139 14.96 -10.15 18.12
C ARG A 139 15.73 -11.34 17.56
N VAL A 140 15.07 -12.05 16.65
CA VAL A 140 15.72 -12.89 15.65
C VAL A 140 15.63 -12.18 14.31
N ARG A 141 16.76 -12.07 13.61
CA ARG A 141 16.84 -11.54 12.25
C ARG A 141 17.16 -12.69 11.32
N ILE A 142 16.36 -12.83 10.26
CA ILE A 142 16.53 -13.86 9.24
C ILE A 142 16.76 -13.18 7.89
N SER A 143 17.90 -13.46 7.26
CA SER A 143 18.27 -12.96 5.94
C SER A 143 17.95 -13.98 4.85
N VAL A 144 17.52 -13.52 3.68
CA VAL A 144 17.31 -14.37 2.49
C VAL A 144 18.53 -14.42 1.56
N GLU A 145 19.61 -13.75 1.93
CA GLU A 145 20.82 -13.70 1.11
C GLU A 145 21.38 -15.11 0.87
N GLY A 146 21.52 -15.47 -0.41
CA GLY A 146 21.99 -16.78 -0.83
C GLY A 146 20.98 -17.93 -0.71
N LEU A 147 19.75 -17.68 -0.24
CA LEU A 147 18.68 -18.68 -0.23
C LEU A 147 18.01 -18.77 -1.59
N THR A 148 17.67 -20.00 -1.99
CA THR A 148 16.80 -20.26 -3.15
C THR A 148 15.34 -20.37 -2.71
N ALA A 149 14.40 -20.28 -3.65
CA ALA A 149 13.00 -20.57 -3.38
C ALA A 149 12.83 -21.97 -2.75
N GLY A 150 11.95 -22.07 -1.76
CA GLY A 150 11.74 -23.26 -0.94
C GLY A 150 11.23 -22.95 0.46
N GLU A 151 11.02 -24.00 1.25
CA GLU A 151 10.60 -23.90 2.64
C GLU A 151 11.78 -24.19 3.57
N TYR A 152 11.99 -23.33 4.56
CA TYR A 152 13.04 -23.44 5.55
C TYR A 152 12.48 -23.42 6.96
N LEU A 153 13.19 -24.04 7.89
CA LEU A 153 12.84 -24.13 9.29
C LEU A 153 14.02 -23.73 10.15
N LEU A 154 13.79 -22.83 11.11
CA LEU A 154 14.73 -22.46 12.15
C LEU A 154 14.11 -22.77 13.53
N PRO A 155 14.47 -23.90 14.14
CA PRO A 155 14.06 -24.24 15.50
C PRO A 155 14.96 -23.55 16.54
N VAL A 156 14.41 -22.58 17.27
CA VAL A 156 15.10 -21.85 18.35
C VAL A 156 14.57 -22.30 19.70
N THR A 157 15.43 -22.79 20.58
CA THR A 157 15.02 -23.37 21.87
C THR A 157 15.87 -22.88 23.03
N VAL A 158 15.30 -22.92 24.23
CA VAL A 158 16.02 -22.79 25.52
C VAL A 158 16.06 -24.10 26.31
N ALA A 159 15.52 -25.19 25.74
CA ALA A 159 15.58 -26.51 26.36
C ALA A 159 17.02 -27.03 26.45
N ALA A 160 17.30 -27.86 27.46
CA ALA A 160 18.61 -28.50 27.62
C ALA A 160 18.99 -29.32 26.38
N GLU A 161 20.29 -29.44 26.10
CA GLU A 161 20.79 -30.23 24.98
C GLU A 161 20.33 -31.70 25.10
N GLY A 162 19.82 -32.27 24.00
CA GLY A 162 19.23 -33.62 23.97
C GLY A 162 17.82 -33.72 24.57
N SER A 163 17.22 -32.61 24.99
CA SER A 163 15.83 -32.52 25.43
C SER A 163 14.98 -31.76 24.41
N ALA A 164 13.89 -32.36 23.94
CA ALA A 164 12.87 -31.68 23.14
C ALA A 164 11.75 -31.19 24.08
N ASP A 165 11.41 -29.91 24.02
CA ASP A 165 10.29 -29.30 24.73
C ASP A 165 9.65 -28.26 23.83
N ASP A 166 8.48 -28.59 23.27
CA ASP A 166 7.75 -27.72 22.34
C ASP A 166 7.29 -26.41 23.00
N SER A 167 7.11 -26.39 24.31
CA SER A 167 6.76 -25.17 25.03
C SER A 167 7.95 -24.21 25.13
N GLN A 168 9.17 -24.76 25.14
CA GLN A 168 10.43 -24.03 25.21
C GLN A 168 11.14 -23.90 23.86
N THR A 169 10.43 -24.13 22.75
CA THR A 169 10.95 -24.06 21.39
C THR A 169 10.04 -23.20 20.54
N LEU A 170 10.61 -22.30 19.73
CA LEU A 170 9.93 -21.59 18.65
C LEU A 170 10.41 -22.15 17.31
N TYR A 171 9.46 -22.53 16.47
CA TYR A 171 9.68 -22.99 15.10
C TYR A 171 9.42 -21.82 14.16
N TYR A 172 10.47 -21.23 13.62
CA TYR A 172 10.35 -20.22 12.59
C TYR A 172 10.30 -20.89 11.22
N THR A 173 9.13 -20.90 10.59
CA THR A 173 8.95 -21.41 9.23
C THR A 173 9.10 -20.26 8.25
N LEU A 174 9.96 -20.43 7.26
CA LEU A 174 10.24 -19.45 6.22
C LEU A 174 9.93 -20.03 4.85
N THR A 175 8.93 -19.48 4.17
CA THR A 175 8.72 -19.70 2.75
C THR A 175 9.49 -18.64 1.97
N VAL A 176 10.43 -19.06 1.13
CA VAL A 176 11.12 -18.20 0.18
C VAL A 176 10.51 -18.45 -1.20
N ARG A 177 9.99 -17.42 -1.86
CA ARG A 177 9.52 -17.50 -3.25
C ARG A 177 10.51 -16.85 -4.21
N ASP A 178 10.47 -17.25 -5.48
CA ASP A 178 11.16 -16.49 -6.52
C ASP A 178 10.51 -15.10 -6.70
N PRO A 179 11.29 -14.07 -7.06
CA PRO A 179 10.74 -12.80 -7.52
C PRO A 179 9.77 -13.00 -8.70
N GLN A 180 8.77 -12.14 -8.81
CA GLN A 180 7.76 -12.14 -9.87
C GLN A 180 7.60 -10.72 -10.44
N PRO A 181 8.64 -10.12 -11.07
CA PRO A 181 8.61 -8.73 -11.54
C PRO A 181 7.76 -8.49 -12.80
N GLY A 182 7.10 -9.53 -13.32
CA GLY A 182 6.43 -9.50 -14.63
C GLY A 182 7.36 -9.85 -15.79
N ASP A 183 6.81 -9.86 -17.00
CA ASP A 183 7.50 -10.34 -18.21
C ASP A 183 8.26 -9.23 -18.97
N TYR A 184 8.04 -7.96 -18.60
CA TYR A 184 8.59 -6.80 -19.29
C TYR A 184 9.44 -5.95 -18.34
N GLU A 185 10.58 -5.48 -18.82
CA GLU A 185 11.46 -4.58 -18.06
C GLU A 185 10.77 -3.22 -17.84
N LEU A 186 10.89 -2.70 -16.62
CA LEU A 186 10.43 -1.36 -16.28
C LEU A 186 11.31 -0.32 -16.96
N HIS A 187 10.68 0.61 -17.67
CA HIS A 187 11.37 1.79 -18.20
C HIS A 187 11.95 2.64 -17.07
N ASP A 188 13.23 3.01 -17.20
CA ASP A 188 14.02 3.62 -16.13
C ASP A 188 13.62 5.07 -15.78
N GLY A 189 12.77 5.69 -16.59
CA GLY A 189 12.31 7.06 -16.40
C GLY A 189 13.25 8.12 -16.97
N SER A 190 14.26 7.72 -17.77
CA SER A 190 15.29 8.62 -18.30
C SER A 190 14.76 9.67 -19.26
N ASP A 191 13.82 9.30 -20.15
CA ASP A 191 13.17 10.25 -21.08
C ASP A 191 11.77 10.69 -20.61
N LEU A 192 10.98 9.82 -19.99
CA LEU A 192 9.71 10.14 -19.33
C LEU A 192 9.59 9.42 -17.98
N PHE A 193 9.41 10.16 -16.89
CA PHE A 193 9.27 9.63 -15.54
C PHE A 193 7.79 9.53 -15.13
N PHE A 194 7.26 8.31 -15.06
CA PHE A 194 5.82 8.08 -14.90
C PHE A 194 5.39 7.98 -13.44
N VAL A 195 4.36 8.75 -13.10
CA VAL A 195 3.64 8.66 -11.83
C VAL A 195 2.19 8.28 -12.10
N PHE A 196 1.74 7.21 -11.48
CA PHE A 196 0.38 6.68 -11.69
C PHE A 196 -0.39 6.54 -10.39
N TYR A 197 -1.70 6.65 -10.50
CA TYR A 197 -2.63 6.31 -9.43
C TYR A 197 -3.39 5.04 -9.79
N ILE A 198 -3.68 4.21 -8.78
CA ILE A 198 -4.50 3.01 -8.95
C ILE A 198 -5.60 3.05 -7.90
N ASN A 199 -6.85 3.11 -8.36
CA ASN A 199 -8.01 2.97 -7.49
C ASN A 199 -8.28 1.48 -7.18
N THR A 200 -7.86 1.04 -6.01
CA THR A 200 -8.07 -0.31 -5.49
C THR A 200 -9.54 -0.66 -5.34
N ASP A 201 -10.43 0.32 -5.21
CA ASP A 201 -11.88 0.04 -5.14
C ASP A 201 -12.40 -0.56 -6.46
N GLN A 202 -11.63 -0.42 -7.55
CA GLN A 202 -11.97 -0.86 -8.90
C GLN A 202 -10.99 -1.90 -9.47
N TYR A 203 -9.67 -1.70 -9.28
CA TYR A 203 -8.65 -2.44 -10.02
C TYR A 203 -7.57 -3.04 -9.11
N GLN A 204 -6.98 -4.13 -9.58
CA GLN A 204 -5.81 -4.75 -8.94
C GLN A 204 -4.55 -3.93 -9.26
N PRO A 205 -3.65 -3.67 -8.29
CA PRO A 205 -2.40 -2.93 -8.55
C PRO A 205 -1.52 -3.52 -9.67
N LEU A 206 -1.61 -4.83 -9.91
CA LEU A 206 -0.84 -5.53 -10.94
C LEU A 206 -1.13 -5.05 -12.37
N LEU A 207 -2.24 -4.31 -12.60
CA LEU A 207 -2.59 -3.81 -13.94
C LEU A 207 -1.44 -3.01 -14.59
N VAL A 208 -0.64 -2.32 -13.78
CA VAL A 208 0.43 -1.46 -14.29
C VAL A 208 1.56 -2.25 -14.96
N GLN A 209 1.70 -3.55 -14.67
CA GLN A 209 2.68 -4.39 -15.37
C GLN A 209 2.35 -4.51 -16.86
N ASP A 210 1.07 -4.40 -17.22
CA ASP A 210 0.58 -4.53 -18.59
C ASP A 210 0.47 -3.18 -19.32
N TYR A 211 0.86 -2.07 -18.67
CA TYR A 211 0.98 -0.77 -19.33
C TYR A 211 2.29 -0.73 -20.11
N LEU A 212 2.25 -1.19 -21.36
CA LEU A 212 3.42 -1.27 -22.23
C LEU A 212 3.48 -0.09 -23.20
N LEU A 213 4.69 0.46 -23.37
CA LEU A 213 4.91 1.61 -24.23
C LEU A 213 6.08 1.34 -25.19
N GLU A 214 5.91 1.69 -26.46
CA GLU A 214 6.94 1.65 -27.49
C GLU A 214 7.36 3.07 -27.87
N LYS A 215 8.63 3.43 -27.70
CA LYS A 215 9.24 4.63 -28.31
C LYS A 215 9.98 4.22 -29.57
N LYS A 216 9.60 4.80 -30.72
CA LYS A 216 10.09 4.39 -32.03
C LYS A 216 10.32 5.58 -32.95
N ILE A 217 11.37 5.55 -33.78
CA ILE A 217 11.56 6.59 -34.80
C ILE A 217 10.33 6.64 -35.71
N ALA A 218 9.76 7.83 -35.87
CA ALA A 218 8.49 8.05 -36.56
C ALA A 218 8.48 7.48 -37.98
N ARG A 219 9.58 7.69 -38.72
CA ARG A 219 9.79 7.12 -40.05
C ARG A 219 10.89 6.07 -40.04
N GLY A 220 10.55 4.86 -39.63
CA GLY A 220 11.45 3.71 -39.67
C GLY A 220 10.91 2.50 -38.96
N SER A 221 11.80 1.53 -38.68
CA SER A 221 11.53 0.35 -37.86
C SER A 221 12.36 0.32 -36.57
N THR A 222 13.19 1.33 -36.32
CA THR A 222 14.06 1.39 -35.13
C THR A 222 13.26 1.77 -33.91
N VAL A 223 13.15 0.84 -32.97
CA VAL A 223 12.60 1.03 -31.62
C VAL A 223 13.74 1.49 -30.71
N ALA A 224 13.55 2.60 -30.02
CA ALA A 224 14.49 3.08 -29.00
C ALA A 224 14.40 2.20 -27.76
N TRP A 225 13.18 1.97 -27.29
CA TRP A 225 12.86 1.06 -26.20
C TRP A 225 11.41 0.60 -26.28
N TYR A 226 11.16 -0.55 -25.66
CA TYR A 226 9.84 -1.12 -25.43
C TYR A 226 9.84 -1.77 -24.06
N GLY A 227 8.88 -1.42 -23.22
CA GLY A 227 8.85 -1.90 -21.84
C GLY A 227 7.59 -1.45 -21.11
N THR A 228 7.48 -1.91 -19.87
CA THR A 228 6.39 -1.52 -18.98
C THR A 228 6.71 -0.17 -18.31
N VAL A 229 5.71 0.68 -18.08
CA VAL A 229 5.90 2.02 -17.51
C VAL A 229 5.28 2.14 -16.10
N GLY A 230 5.56 3.25 -15.41
CA GLY A 230 5.05 3.53 -14.07
C GLY A 230 6.12 3.39 -12.98
N ASN A 231 6.90 4.46 -12.77
CA ASN A 231 8.02 4.49 -11.82
C ASN A 231 7.54 4.66 -10.37
N ILE A 232 6.55 5.52 -10.14
CA ILE A 232 5.86 5.68 -8.85
C ILE A 232 4.39 5.29 -9.01
N ILE A 233 3.93 4.37 -8.16
CA ILE A 233 2.56 3.87 -8.13
C ILE A 233 1.91 4.30 -6.82
N ASN A 234 0.90 5.16 -6.90
CA ASN A 234 0.12 5.66 -5.77
C ASN A 234 -1.18 4.87 -5.65
N LEU A 235 -1.25 3.96 -4.66
CA LEU A 235 -2.45 3.18 -4.36
C LEU A 235 -3.45 4.04 -3.60
N ARG A 236 -4.72 4.01 -4.02
CA ARG A 236 -5.84 4.75 -3.39
C ARG A 236 -7.11 3.90 -3.44
N THR A 237 -8.15 4.13 -2.66
CA THR A 237 -8.34 5.26 -1.73
C THR A 237 -7.82 4.94 -0.32
N VAL A 238 -7.18 5.93 0.31
CA VAL A 238 -6.82 5.91 1.73
C VAL A 238 -7.15 7.28 2.29
N SER A 239 -7.92 7.34 3.38
CA SER A 239 -8.50 8.60 3.85
C SER A 239 -8.20 8.93 5.30
N ILE A 240 -8.18 10.22 5.63
CA ILE A 240 -8.28 10.71 7.00
C ILE A 240 -9.75 10.92 7.38
N LYS A 241 -10.15 10.39 8.54
CA LYS A 241 -11.50 10.58 9.12
C LYS A 241 -11.40 11.09 10.54
N TYR A 242 -12.41 11.82 10.98
CA TYR A 242 -12.57 12.22 12.37
C TYR A 242 -13.37 11.18 13.14
N ASP A 243 -12.81 10.65 14.24
CA ASP A 243 -13.57 9.85 15.21
C ASP A 243 -14.17 10.78 16.26
N GLU A 244 -15.49 10.98 16.22
CA GLU A 244 -16.21 11.85 17.14
C GLU A 244 -16.11 11.40 18.61
N THR A 245 -15.93 10.09 18.85
CA THR A 245 -15.90 9.56 20.23
C THR A 245 -14.61 9.93 20.93
N SER A 246 -13.46 9.79 20.25
CA SER A 246 -12.15 10.07 20.81
C SER A 246 -11.56 11.43 20.44
N GLY A 247 -12.14 12.11 19.45
CA GLY A 247 -11.62 13.36 18.89
C GLY A 247 -10.38 13.18 18.00
N ARG A 248 -10.08 11.94 17.58
CA ARG A 248 -8.83 11.60 16.87
C ARG A 248 -8.96 11.76 15.36
N ALA A 249 -7.82 12.04 14.73
CA ALA A 249 -7.62 11.87 13.30
C ALA A 249 -7.27 10.39 13.03
N MET A 250 -8.15 9.67 12.36
CA MET A 250 -8.03 8.25 12.09
C MET A 250 -7.66 8.02 10.63
N LEU A 251 -6.61 7.24 10.41
CA LEU A 251 -6.32 6.67 9.11
C LEU A 251 -7.34 5.58 8.80
N ASP A 252 -8.05 5.73 7.68
CA ASP A 252 -8.98 4.75 7.17
C ASP A 252 -8.50 4.20 5.83
N LEU A 253 -8.08 2.94 5.85
CA LEU A 253 -7.69 2.18 4.67
C LEU A 253 -8.92 1.70 3.86
N GLY A 254 -10.10 1.59 4.48
CA GLY A 254 -11.22 0.89 3.86
C GLY A 254 -10.98 -0.60 3.65
N SER A 255 -11.99 -1.31 3.16
CA SER A 255 -11.94 -2.76 2.93
C SER A 255 -10.94 -3.15 1.83
N ASP A 256 -10.96 -2.41 0.73
CA ASP A 256 -10.24 -2.74 -0.49
C ASP A 256 -8.73 -2.57 -0.30
N MET A 257 -8.27 -1.44 0.26
CA MET A 257 -6.85 -1.28 0.58
C MET A 257 -6.38 -2.26 1.66
N THR A 258 -7.21 -2.53 2.68
CA THR A 258 -6.87 -3.52 3.71
C THR A 258 -6.67 -4.91 3.09
N TYR A 259 -7.49 -5.28 2.12
CA TYR A 259 -7.36 -6.54 1.39
C TYR A 259 -6.05 -6.60 0.59
N VAL A 260 -5.74 -5.54 -0.14
CA VAL A 260 -4.52 -5.40 -0.97
C VAL A 260 -3.27 -5.46 -0.10
N LEU A 261 -3.20 -4.64 0.96
CA LEU A 261 -2.07 -4.60 1.90
C LEU A 261 -1.91 -5.94 2.63
N GLY A 262 -3.01 -6.54 3.08
CA GLY A 262 -3.00 -7.87 3.70
C GLY A 262 -2.49 -8.99 2.79
N ARG A 263 -2.39 -8.73 1.48
CA ARG A 263 -1.83 -9.64 0.47
C ARG A 263 -0.73 -8.95 -0.34
N ALA A 264 0.10 -8.13 0.33
CA ALA A 264 1.20 -7.39 -0.31
C ALA A 264 2.11 -8.28 -1.16
N SER A 265 2.35 -9.53 -0.75
CA SER A 265 3.16 -10.48 -1.53
C SER A 265 2.58 -10.83 -2.91
N LYS A 266 1.26 -10.69 -3.09
CA LYS A 266 0.56 -10.86 -4.37
C LYS A 266 0.44 -9.55 -5.14
N TYR A 267 0.04 -8.46 -4.48
CA TYR A 267 -0.36 -7.23 -5.20
C TYR A 267 0.70 -6.12 -5.23
N ILE A 268 1.68 -6.13 -4.31
CA ILE A 268 2.63 -5.02 -4.12
C ILE A 268 4.05 -5.45 -4.44
N TRP A 269 4.51 -6.56 -3.87
CA TRP A 269 5.90 -7.01 -4.04
C TRP A 269 6.27 -7.24 -5.51
N PRO A 270 5.41 -7.82 -6.39
CA PRO A 270 5.71 -7.89 -7.82
C PRO A 270 6.08 -6.55 -8.45
N LEU A 271 5.38 -5.47 -8.07
CA LEU A 271 5.66 -4.13 -8.58
C LEU A 271 7.00 -3.60 -8.08
N GLN A 272 7.31 -3.81 -6.80
CA GLN A 272 8.58 -3.40 -6.19
C GLN A 272 9.77 -4.20 -6.75
N GLU A 273 9.57 -5.50 -6.97
CA GLU A 273 10.55 -6.41 -7.59
C GLU A 273 10.86 -6.01 -9.03
N ALA A 274 9.89 -5.45 -9.76
CA ALA A 274 10.08 -4.83 -11.06
C ALA A 274 10.83 -3.48 -11.00
N GLY A 275 11.15 -2.96 -9.82
CA GLY A 275 11.86 -1.70 -9.61
C GLY A 275 10.96 -0.49 -9.36
N ARG A 276 9.64 -0.66 -9.29
CA ARG A 276 8.69 0.45 -9.03
C ARG A 276 8.71 0.86 -7.58
N LYS A 277 8.34 2.12 -7.32
CA LYS A 277 8.07 2.62 -5.98
C LYS A 277 6.56 2.59 -5.73
N VAL A 278 6.13 1.81 -4.74
CA VAL A 278 4.71 1.66 -4.40
C VAL A 278 4.40 2.46 -3.13
N CYS A 279 3.57 3.48 -3.28
CA CYS A 279 3.15 4.40 -2.23
C CYS A 279 1.63 4.29 -1.99
N ILE A 280 1.14 4.78 -0.85
CA ILE A 280 -0.29 5.04 -0.63
C ILE A 280 -0.59 6.53 -0.78
N SER A 281 -1.68 6.87 -1.45
CA SER A 281 -2.16 8.26 -1.56
C SER A 281 -3.18 8.54 -0.48
N LEU A 282 -2.86 9.49 0.40
CA LEU A 282 -3.72 9.95 1.49
C LEU A 282 -4.57 11.12 1.01
N GLU A 283 -5.88 11.05 1.27
CA GLU A 283 -6.85 12.12 0.97
C GLU A 283 -7.86 12.32 2.10
N GLY A 284 -8.72 13.32 2.00
CA GLY A 284 -9.77 13.58 2.98
C GLY A 284 -10.93 12.58 2.90
N GLY A 285 -11.48 12.18 4.05
CA GLY A 285 -12.58 11.22 4.18
C GLY A 285 -13.97 11.85 4.31
N GLY A 286 -14.12 13.13 3.97
CA GLY A 286 -15.39 13.84 3.99
C GLY A 286 -15.95 14.13 5.39
N THR A 287 -15.15 14.08 6.45
CA THR A 287 -15.62 14.32 7.84
C THR A 287 -15.50 15.77 8.28
N GLY A 288 -14.91 16.64 7.45
CA GLY A 288 -14.60 18.04 7.77
C GLY A 288 -13.30 18.25 8.53
N LEU A 289 -12.63 17.16 8.93
CA LEU A 289 -11.23 17.16 9.35
C LEU A 289 -10.36 16.73 8.15
N GLY A 290 -9.23 17.40 7.96
CA GLY A 290 -8.27 17.13 6.89
C GLY A 290 -6.92 17.75 7.19
N PHE A 291 -6.04 17.78 6.19
CA PHE A 291 -4.64 18.19 6.36
C PHE A 291 -4.49 19.66 6.80
N CYS A 292 -5.46 20.52 6.50
CA CYS A 292 -5.41 21.95 6.80
C CYS A 292 -6.02 22.35 8.15
N ASN A 293 -6.54 21.42 8.97
CA ASN A 293 -7.20 21.79 10.23
C ASN A 293 -6.98 20.83 11.42
N MET A 294 -5.98 19.95 11.33
CA MET A 294 -5.56 19.12 12.47
C MET A 294 -4.75 19.92 13.51
N THR A 295 -4.93 19.54 14.78
CA THR A 295 -4.07 19.95 15.89
C THR A 295 -2.74 19.19 15.89
N ASP A 296 -1.72 19.72 16.59
CA ASP A 296 -0.40 19.07 16.68
C ASP A 296 -0.48 17.64 17.28
N VAL A 297 -1.40 17.41 18.23
CA VAL A 297 -1.64 16.07 18.81
C VAL A 297 -2.25 15.11 17.79
N GLN A 298 -3.22 15.59 17.00
CA GLN A 298 -3.83 14.80 15.92
C GLN A 298 -2.82 14.51 14.81
N ILE A 299 -1.95 15.46 14.44
CA ILE A 299 -0.88 15.25 13.47
C ILE A 299 0.06 14.14 13.96
N ALA A 300 0.56 14.23 15.20
CA ALA A 300 1.48 13.23 15.75
C ALA A 300 0.86 11.82 15.78
N ASP A 301 -0.41 11.70 16.19
CA ASP A 301 -1.14 10.42 16.21
C ASP A 301 -1.40 9.88 14.81
N PHE A 302 -1.82 10.72 13.86
CA PHE A 302 -2.07 10.32 12.47
C PHE A 302 -0.77 9.90 11.75
N VAL A 303 0.32 10.62 11.96
CA VAL A 303 1.66 10.27 11.45
C VAL A 303 2.11 8.90 11.97
N ALA A 304 1.88 8.61 13.26
CA ALA A 304 2.20 7.30 13.82
C ALA A 304 1.40 6.17 13.18
N GLN A 305 0.11 6.40 12.88
CA GLN A 305 -0.74 5.44 12.16
C GLN A 305 -0.22 5.18 10.74
N VAL A 306 0.10 6.24 9.98
CA VAL A 306 0.63 6.12 8.61
C VAL A 306 1.98 5.41 8.59
N LYS A 307 2.89 5.76 9.51
CA LYS A 307 4.18 5.09 9.67
C LYS A 307 4.01 3.59 9.92
N ALA A 308 3.10 3.21 10.82
CA ALA A 308 2.83 1.82 11.12
C ALA A 308 2.39 1.04 9.87
N VAL A 309 1.54 1.63 9.01
CA VAL A 309 1.14 1.02 7.74
C VAL A 309 2.32 0.89 6.78
N VAL A 310 3.10 1.96 6.57
CA VAL A 310 4.26 1.95 5.67
C VAL A 310 5.29 0.90 6.08
N GLU A 311 5.58 0.79 7.38
CA GLU A 311 6.54 -0.20 7.90
C GLU A 311 5.99 -1.63 7.88
N THR A 312 4.73 -1.82 8.27
CA THR A 312 4.10 -3.16 8.32
C THR A 312 4.04 -3.82 6.94
N TYR A 313 3.71 -3.03 5.91
CA TYR A 313 3.53 -3.52 4.55
C TYR A 313 4.73 -3.24 3.63
N ASN A 314 5.82 -2.71 4.19
CA ASN A 314 7.05 -2.36 3.48
C ASN A 314 6.81 -1.52 2.22
N LEU A 315 5.97 -0.48 2.34
CA LEU A 315 5.70 0.46 1.24
C LEU A 315 6.92 1.36 1.00
N ASP A 316 7.06 1.87 -0.23
CA ASP A 316 8.14 2.78 -0.60
C ASP A 316 7.90 4.21 -0.15
N GLY A 317 6.66 4.60 0.18
CA GLY A 317 6.36 5.95 0.63
C GLY A 317 4.88 6.29 0.67
N ILE A 318 4.58 7.60 0.67
CA ILE A 318 3.23 8.15 0.65
C ILE A 318 3.12 9.33 -0.32
N ASN A 319 1.91 9.56 -0.82
CA ASN A 319 1.50 10.79 -1.50
C ASN A 319 0.44 11.52 -0.68
N LEU A 320 0.56 12.84 -0.56
CA LEU A 320 -0.41 13.69 0.12
C LEU A 320 -1.23 14.47 -0.91
N TRP A 321 -2.54 14.23 -0.96
CA TRP A 321 -3.46 14.92 -1.86
C TRP A 321 -4.66 15.46 -1.06
N ASP A 322 -4.61 16.74 -0.67
CA ASP A 322 -5.70 17.35 0.10
C ASP A 322 -6.92 17.65 -0.77
N ARG A 323 -7.74 16.64 -0.97
CA ARG A 323 -9.07 16.74 -1.57
C ARG A 323 -10.07 15.99 -0.70
N ASN A 324 -11.36 16.23 -0.90
CA ASN A 324 -12.45 15.47 -0.28
C ASN A 324 -12.52 15.54 1.26
N ALA A 325 -11.77 16.42 1.94
CA ALA A 325 -11.87 16.58 3.39
C ALA A 325 -13.26 17.06 3.84
N GLY A 326 -13.93 17.88 3.03
CA GLY A 326 -15.24 18.45 3.34
C GLY A 326 -15.17 19.52 4.43
N TYR A 327 -14.15 20.37 4.41
CA TYR A 327 -13.92 21.45 5.36
C TYR A 327 -15.16 22.36 5.57
N GLY A 328 -15.23 23.01 6.73
CA GLY A 328 -16.32 23.92 7.09
C GLY A 328 -17.57 23.24 7.67
N LYS A 329 -17.51 21.95 7.99
CA LYS A 329 -18.59 21.26 8.71
C LYS A 329 -18.73 21.78 10.15
N GLU A 330 -19.98 21.82 10.62
CA GLU A 330 -20.29 22.24 11.99
C GLU A 330 -19.53 21.38 13.02
N GLY A 331 -18.88 22.04 13.97
CA GLY A 331 -18.09 21.38 15.02
C GLY A 331 -16.65 21.02 14.63
N MET A 332 -16.25 21.21 13.38
CA MET A 332 -14.86 21.02 12.94
C MET A 332 -14.03 22.32 13.06
N PRO A 333 -12.71 22.22 13.27
CA PRO A 333 -11.85 23.40 13.27
C PRO A 333 -11.79 24.07 11.89
N GLU A 334 -11.64 25.40 11.87
CA GLU A 334 -11.39 26.16 10.64
C GLU A 334 -10.06 25.73 10.00
N THR A 335 -10.00 25.83 8.67
CA THR A 335 -8.74 25.62 7.95
C THR A 335 -7.72 26.70 8.31
N ASN A 336 -6.45 26.31 8.33
CA ASN A 336 -5.34 27.22 8.55
C ASN A 336 -4.14 26.80 7.70
N THR A 337 -3.22 27.74 7.51
CA THR A 337 -2.06 27.59 6.62
C THR A 337 -0.90 26.83 7.25
N THR A 338 -0.98 26.44 8.53
CA THR A 338 0.14 25.82 9.27
C THR A 338 -0.03 24.33 9.51
N SER A 339 -1.26 23.81 9.53
CA SER A 339 -1.55 22.40 9.82
C SER A 339 -0.94 21.48 8.77
N TYR A 340 -1.11 21.79 7.48
CA TYR A 340 -0.61 20.94 6.39
C TYR A 340 0.94 20.97 6.29
N PRO A 341 1.62 22.13 6.36
CA PRO A 341 3.09 22.16 6.47
C PRO A 341 3.64 21.38 7.68
N LYS A 342 2.97 21.45 8.84
CA LYS A 342 3.34 20.66 10.02
C LYS A 342 3.18 19.16 9.77
N LEU A 343 2.10 18.75 9.11
CA LEU A 343 1.88 17.36 8.71
C LEU A 343 2.99 16.86 7.78
N VAL A 344 3.34 17.61 6.73
CA VAL A 344 4.41 17.25 5.78
C VAL A 344 5.73 17.06 6.52
N LYS A 345 6.12 18.03 7.36
CA LYS A 345 7.33 17.96 8.17
C LYS A 345 7.33 16.73 9.09
N ALA A 346 6.24 16.51 9.82
CA ALA A 346 6.11 15.40 10.76
C ALA A 346 6.18 14.03 10.05
N MET A 347 5.57 13.91 8.86
CA MET A 347 5.68 12.70 8.04
C MET A 347 7.13 12.42 7.63
N ARG A 348 7.87 13.43 7.14
CA ARG A 348 9.29 13.26 6.78
C ARG A 348 10.13 12.83 7.98
N GLU A 349 9.96 13.50 9.13
CA GLU A 349 10.69 13.17 10.36
C GLU A 349 10.40 11.74 10.83
N ALA A 350 9.16 11.25 10.67
CA ALA A 350 8.76 9.93 11.10
C ALA A 350 9.17 8.80 10.14
N LEU A 351 9.05 9.03 8.83
CA LEU A 351 9.34 8.05 7.76
C LEU A 351 10.82 7.99 7.39
N GLY A 352 11.58 9.04 7.68
CA GLY A 352 13.01 9.14 7.34
C GLY A 352 13.27 9.49 5.87
N PRO A 353 14.55 9.53 5.45
CA PRO A 353 14.94 9.90 4.09
C PRO A 353 14.76 8.78 3.06
N ASP A 354 14.65 7.52 3.51
CA ASP A 354 14.61 6.35 2.61
C ASP A 354 13.23 6.11 1.99
N LYS A 355 12.18 6.69 2.57
CA LYS A 355 10.80 6.59 2.08
C LYS A 355 10.44 7.82 1.27
N LEU A 356 9.70 7.62 0.18
CA LEU A 356 9.16 8.71 -0.62
C LEU A 356 8.09 9.47 0.16
N LEU A 357 8.18 10.80 0.12
CA LEU A 357 7.12 11.72 0.52
C LEU A 357 6.84 12.67 -0.63
N THR A 358 5.70 12.44 -1.28
CA THR A 358 5.28 13.24 -2.44
C THR A 358 4.02 14.05 -2.15
N LEU A 359 3.82 15.12 -2.90
CA LEU A 359 2.72 16.04 -2.73
C LEU A 359 1.96 16.26 -4.04
N THR A 360 0.64 16.20 -3.99
CA THR A 360 -0.21 16.68 -5.09
C THR A 360 -0.67 18.11 -4.79
N VAL A 361 -0.31 19.04 -5.67
CA VAL A 361 -0.68 20.45 -5.60
C VAL A 361 -2.07 20.64 -6.17
N TYR A 362 -2.98 21.09 -5.32
CA TYR A 362 -4.39 21.17 -5.66
C TYR A 362 -5.07 22.24 -4.82
N GLU A 363 -5.72 23.20 -5.49
CA GLU A 363 -6.58 24.23 -4.91
C GLU A 363 -5.98 25.01 -3.71
N GLU A 364 -6.86 25.61 -2.90
CA GLU A 364 -6.53 26.41 -1.71
C GLU A 364 -5.57 25.72 -0.71
N PRO A 365 -5.65 24.40 -0.41
CA PRO A 365 -4.77 23.74 0.55
C PRO A 365 -3.26 23.96 0.34
N THR A 366 -2.85 24.15 -0.91
CA THR A 366 -1.42 24.28 -1.29
C THR A 366 -1.02 25.70 -1.71
N ALA A 367 -1.99 26.63 -1.77
CA ALA A 367 -1.81 27.97 -2.31
C ALA A 367 -0.80 28.84 -1.53
N THR A 368 -0.50 28.49 -0.27
CA THR A 368 0.41 29.24 0.61
C THR A 368 1.81 28.64 0.74
N PHE A 369 2.09 27.51 0.08
CA PHE A 369 3.36 26.76 0.27
C PHE A 369 4.61 27.49 -0.27
N TRP A 370 4.43 28.57 -1.01
CA TRP A 370 5.51 29.47 -1.45
C TRP A 370 5.94 30.47 -0.36
N ASP A 371 5.12 30.67 0.67
CA ASP A 371 5.33 31.68 1.72
C ASP A 371 5.68 31.01 3.05
N THR A 372 6.98 30.95 3.36
CA THR A 372 7.50 30.35 4.59
C THR A 372 6.94 31.01 5.86
N GLU A 373 6.56 32.29 5.83
CA GLU A 373 5.95 32.95 6.99
C GLU A 373 4.53 32.41 7.21
N ALA A 374 3.73 32.34 6.14
CA ALA A 374 2.37 31.80 6.20
C ALA A 374 2.32 30.33 6.62
N THR A 375 3.34 29.54 6.28
CA THR A 375 3.45 28.11 6.65
C THR A 375 4.04 27.89 8.06
N GLY A 376 4.12 28.94 8.88
CA GLY A 376 4.60 28.83 10.27
C GLY A 376 6.11 28.60 10.37
N GLY A 377 6.88 29.13 9.43
CA GLY A 377 8.34 28.99 9.37
C GLY A 377 8.81 27.68 8.71
N ILE A 378 7.91 26.93 8.09
CA ILE A 378 8.22 25.64 7.45
C ILE A 378 8.42 25.85 5.95
N THR A 379 9.65 25.68 5.48
CA THR A 379 9.96 25.54 4.06
C THR A 379 9.50 24.17 3.59
N VAL A 380 8.29 24.07 3.03
CA VAL A 380 7.62 22.78 2.77
C VAL A 380 8.42 21.90 1.82
N GLY A 381 9.03 22.48 0.78
CA GLY A 381 9.79 21.76 -0.23
C GLY A 381 11.02 21.03 0.30
N ASP A 382 11.60 21.46 1.42
CA ASP A 382 12.77 20.80 2.04
C ASP A 382 12.45 19.38 2.54
N TYR A 383 11.16 19.05 2.68
CA TYR A 383 10.70 17.76 3.19
C TYR A 383 10.18 16.82 2.07
N LEU A 384 10.04 17.32 0.84
CA LEU A 384 9.41 16.58 -0.28
C LEU A 384 10.46 15.99 -1.22
N ASP A 385 10.19 14.78 -1.71
CA ASP A 385 10.96 14.19 -2.81
C ASP A 385 10.51 14.76 -4.15
N TYR A 386 9.19 14.81 -4.35
CA TYR A 386 8.53 15.31 -5.56
C TYR A 386 7.21 15.98 -5.21
N ALA A 387 6.77 16.89 -6.07
CA ALA A 387 5.39 17.35 -6.10
C ALA A 387 4.88 17.40 -7.54
N TRP A 388 3.58 17.40 -7.74
CA TRP A 388 2.99 17.51 -9.07
C TRP A 388 1.58 18.11 -9.04
N SER A 389 1.12 18.59 -10.17
CA SER A 389 -0.25 19.09 -10.36
C SER A 389 -1.30 18.04 -10.03
N GLY A 390 -2.38 18.45 -9.35
CA GLY A 390 -3.58 17.63 -9.11
C GLY A 390 -4.71 17.91 -10.10
N TYR A 391 -4.53 18.81 -11.06
CA TYR A 391 -5.59 19.21 -11.99
C TYR A 391 -5.68 18.24 -13.16
N ASN A 392 -6.64 17.30 -13.09
CA ASN A 392 -6.77 16.20 -14.05
C ASN A 392 -8.24 15.89 -14.43
N SER A 393 -9.13 16.88 -14.39
CA SER A 393 -10.54 16.68 -14.74
C SER A 393 -10.73 16.38 -16.23
N ASN A 394 -11.47 15.31 -16.55
CA ASN A 394 -11.82 14.98 -17.94
C ASN A 394 -12.95 15.84 -18.53
N THR A 395 -13.47 16.80 -17.77
CA THR A 395 -14.42 17.82 -18.24
C THR A 395 -13.74 19.14 -18.60
N GLU A 396 -12.42 19.19 -18.52
CA GLU A 396 -11.60 20.36 -18.81
C GLU A 396 -10.51 19.99 -19.82
N ALA A 397 -9.90 20.99 -20.45
CA ALA A 397 -8.69 20.77 -21.23
C ALA A 397 -7.52 20.33 -20.32
N ILE A 398 -6.49 19.73 -20.89
CA ILE A 398 -5.27 19.38 -20.15
C ILE A 398 -4.70 20.65 -19.48
N GLN A 399 -4.44 20.57 -18.17
CA GLN A 399 -3.94 21.70 -17.39
C GLN A 399 -2.42 21.63 -17.23
N LEU A 400 -1.70 22.57 -17.85
CA LEU A 400 -0.28 22.81 -17.59
C LEU A 400 -0.12 23.82 -16.45
N LEU A 401 0.15 23.32 -15.24
CA LEU A 401 0.44 24.14 -14.08
C LEU A 401 1.94 24.40 -14.01
N ASP A 402 2.41 25.49 -14.61
CA ASP A 402 3.82 25.93 -14.55
C ASP A 402 3.99 27.13 -13.58
N PRO A 403 4.50 26.90 -12.36
CA PRO A 403 4.72 27.96 -11.37
C PRO A 403 5.75 29.03 -11.76
N TRP A 404 6.65 28.73 -12.70
CA TRP A 404 7.76 29.61 -13.09
C TRP A 404 7.41 30.49 -14.30
N HIS A 405 6.45 30.05 -15.12
CA HIS A 405 5.99 30.78 -16.31
C HIS A 405 4.46 31.03 -16.29
N PRO A 406 3.88 31.58 -15.21
CA PRO A 406 2.41 31.62 -15.01
C PRO A 406 1.66 32.57 -15.95
N ASN A 407 2.35 33.36 -16.77
CA ASN A 407 1.76 34.36 -17.65
C ASN A 407 1.70 33.92 -19.13
N GLU A 408 2.19 32.72 -19.44
CA GLU A 408 2.14 32.19 -20.81
C GLU A 408 0.70 31.86 -21.21
N SER A 409 0.33 32.14 -22.46
CA SER A 409 -1.06 32.00 -22.91
C SER A 409 -1.59 30.56 -22.96
N TYR A 410 -0.70 29.58 -22.95
CA TYR A 410 -1.01 28.15 -22.97
C TYR A 410 -0.91 27.49 -21.57
N VAL A 411 -0.54 28.24 -20.53
CA VAL A 411 -0.54 27.76 -19.15
C VAL A 411 -1.97 27.78 -18.60
N SER A 412 -2.26 26.85 -17.68
CA SER A 412 -3.59 26.71 -17.08
C SER A 412 -4.12 28.00 -16.47
N ALA A 413 -5.44 28.14 -16.40
CA ALA A 413 -6.06 29.21 -15.61
C ALA A 413 -5.78 29.06 -14.10
N TYR A 414 -5.48 27.83 -13.66
CA TYR A 414 -4.98 27.56 -12.33
C TYR A 414 -3.55 28.08 -12.20
N THR A 415 -3.27 28.72 -11.06
CA THR A 415 -1.93 29.27 -10.79
C THR A 415 -1.46 28.78 -9.43
N GLN A 416 -0.17 28.50 -9.36
CA GLN A 416 0.53 28.14 -8.15
C GLN A 416 1.87 28.86 -8.17
N LYS A 417 2.29 29.45 -7.05
CA LYS A 417 3.66 29.95 -6.92
C LYS A 417 4.60 28.80 -6.54
N PRO A 418 5.89 28.86 -6.93
CA PRO A 418 6.85 27.81 -6.61
C PRO A 418 6.85 27.49 -5.11
N ILE A 419 6.73 26.21 -4.76
CA ILE A 419 6.80 25.76 -3.37
C ILE A 419 8.17 26.14 -2.79
N ALA A 420 8.18 26.78 -1.63
CA ALA A 420 9.43 27.20 -1.00
C ALA A 420 10.31 25.98 -0.72
N GLY A 421 11.55 25.99 -1.23
CA GLY A 421 12.55 24.92 -1.04
C GLY A 421 12.45 23.76 -2.04
N LEU A 422 11.44 23.70 -2.90
CA LEU A 422 11.33 22.64 -3.90
C LEU A 422 12.04 23.05 -5.20
N ASP A 423 12.99 22.22 -5.65
CA ASP A 423 13.66 22.40 -6.94
C ASP A 423 12.68 22.17 -8.11
N ALA A 424 12.79 22.97 -9.17
CA ALA A 424 11.91 22.86 -10.33
C ALA A 424 11.97 21.48 -11.02
N SER A 425 13.14 20.83 -10.99
CA SER A 425 13.32 19.48 -11.52
C SER A 425 12.49 18.40 -10.79
N LYS A 426 11.91 18.73 -9.63
CA LYS A 426 11.10 17.84 -8.81
C LYS A 426 9.59 18.13 -8.87
N PHE A 427 9.16 19.05 -9.74
CA PHE A 427 7.77 19.47 -9.85
C PHE A 427 7.13 19.06 -11.18
N GLY A 428 6.27 18.04 -11.17
CA GLY A 428 5.51 17.63 -12.37
C GLY A 428 4.40 18.64 -12.70
N CYS A 429 4.55 19.37 -13.81
CA CYS A 429 3.61 20.44 -14.19
C CYS A 429 2.27 19.95 -14.76
N VAL A 430 2.20 18.69 -15.22
CA VAL A 430 1.01 18.16 -15.91
C VAL A 430 0.54 16.88 -15.24
N ASN A 431 -0.77 16.78 -15.05
CA ASN A 431 -1.48 15.57 -14.68
C ASN A 431 -2.59 15.32 -15.68
N PHE A 432 -2.35 14.37 -16.58
CA PHE A 432 -3.21 14.13 -17.73
C PHE A 432 -4.52 13.47 -17.30
N PRO A 433 -5.68 14.09 -17.62
CA PRO A 433 -6.97 13.42 -17.50
C PRO A 433 -7.04 12.20 -18.41
N ILE A 434 -7.85 11.22 -18.02
CA ILE A 434 -8.26 10.15 -18.93
C ILE A 434 -9.61 10.54 -19.55
N TYR A 435 -9.58 10.87 -20.84
CA TYR A 435 -10.77 11.28 -21.58
C TYR A 435 -11.53 10.08 -22.15
N PRO A 436 -12.87 10.08 -22.09
CA PRO A 436 -13.67 9.17 -22.89
C PRO A 436 -13.59 9.56 -24.38
N GLN A 437 -14.10 8.69 -25.23
CA GLN A 437 -14.33 8.98 -26.64
C GLN A 437 -15.12 10.27 -26.80
N ALA A 438 -14.49 11.22 -27.47
CA ALA A 438 -15.07 12.51 -27.80
C ALA A 438 -16.29 12.36 -28.70
N LYS A 439 -17.32 13.16 -28.41
CA LYS A 439 -18.59 13.29 -29.13
C LYS A 439 -18.70 14.63 -29.85
N THR A 440 -17.85 15.59 -29.51
CA THR A 440 -17.80 16.93 -30.11
C THR A 440 -16.36 17.30 -30.48
N ASP A 441 -16.20 18.25 -31.40
CA ASP A 441 -14.87 18.78 -31.76
C ASP A 441 -14.21 19.50 -30.57
N GLU A 442 -15.02 20.09 -29.68
CA GLU A 442 -14.54 20.71 -28.44
C GLU A 442 -13.89 19.69 -27.50
N GLU A 443 -14.53 18.53 -27.32
CA GLU A 443 -13.97 17.43 -26.51
C GLU A 443 -12.69 16.86 -27.13
N VAL A 444 -12.58 16.82 -28.47
CA VAL A 444 -11.32 16.44 -29.15
C VAL A 444 -10.21 17.43 -28.80
N LEU A 445 -10.48 18.74 -28.92
CA LEU A 445 -9.51 19.80 -28.62
C LEU A 445 -9.12 19.83 -27.13
N MET A 446 -10.04 19.53 -26.20
CA MET A 446 -9.73 19.44 -24.77
C MET A 446 -8.65 18.38 -24.48
N SER A 447 -8.68 17.27 -25.21
CA SER A 447 -7.75 16.15 -25.05
C SER A 447 -6.44 16.30 -25.82
N ASP A 448 -6.24 17.38 -26.58
CA ASP A 448 -5.07 17.58 -27.44
C ASP A 448 -3.88 18.14 -26.65
N PRO A 449 -2.77 17.39 -26.49
CA PRO A 449 -1.59 17.84 -25.76
C PRO A 449 -0.63 18.69 -26.61
N ALA A 450 -0.96 19.02 -27.87
CA ALA A 450 -0.02 19.67 -28.79
C ALA A 450 0.54 21.01 -28.31
N PHE A 451 -0.19 21.74 -27.45
CA PHE A 451 0.30 23.01 -26.89
C PHE A 451 1.55 22.83 -26.00
N LEU A 452 1.79 21.62 -25.48
CA LEU A 452 3.00 21.32 -24.70
C LEU A 452 4.27 21.40 -25.55
N ILE A 453 4.17 21.26 -26.88
CA ILE A 453 5.31 21.42 -27.78
C ILE A 453 5.89 22.85 -27.67
N ASP A 454 5.03 23.87 -27.59
CA ASP A 454 5.49 25.25 -27.44
C ASP A 454 6.20 25.43 -26.08
N TRP A 455 5.66 24.82 -25.01
CA TRP A 455 6.28 24.83 -23.68
C TRP A 455 7.69 24.21 -23.68
N ILE A 456 7.87 23.07 -24.35
CA ILE A 456 9.18 22.40 -24.46
C ILE A 456 10.15 23.19 -25.34
N VAL A 457 9.72 23.64 -26.52
CA VAL A 457 10.56 24.39 -27.47
C VAL A 457 11.01 25.73 -26.90
N ASN A 458 10.21 26.33 -26.02
CA ASN A 458 10.59 27.54 -25.28
C ASN A 458 11.53 27.27 -24.10
N GLU A 459 12.02 26.03 -23.91
CA GLU A 459 12.91 25.61 -22.82
C GLU A 459 12.31 25.85 -21.42
N GLN A 460 10.98 25.76 -21.31
CA GLN A 460 10.25 26.03 -20.06
C GLN A 460 9.94 24.75 -19.26
N GLN A 461 10.09 23.58 -19.86
CA GLN A 461 9.92 22.28 -19.20
C GLN A 461 11.03 22.03 -18.17
N PRO A 462 10.73 21.96 -16.87
CA PRO A 462 11.76 21.80 -15.85
C PRO A 462 12.18 20.34 -15.62
N ASN A 463 11.36 19.38 -16.04
CA ASN A 463 11.58 17.94 -15.93
C ASN A 463 10.63 17.16 -16.84
N ASN A 464 10.82 15.84 -16.89
CA ASN A 464 10.05 14.88 -17.66
C ASN A 464 9.04 14.07 -16.81
N ILE A 465 8.67 14.56 -15.63
CA ILE A 465 7.67 13.90 -14.78
C ILE A 465 6.30 14.04 -15.44
N ILE A 466 5.69 12.89 -15.71
CA ILE A 466 4.37 12.78 -16.30
C ILE A 466 3.43 12.04 -15.34
N VAL A 467 2.32 12.67 -15.03
CA VAL A 467 1.29 12.11 -14.14
C VAL A 467 0.03 11.86 -14.96
N PHE A 468 -0.69 10.80 -14.64
CA PHE A 468 -2.03 10.53 -15.18
C PHE A 468 -3.04 10.37 -14.05
N ASP A 469 -4.31 10.64 -14.36
CA ASP A 469 -5.43 10.22 -13.54
C ASP A 469 -5.44 8.70 -13.30
N ASP A 470 -6.32 8.23 -12.42
CA ASP A 470 -6.41 6.82 -12.00
C ASP A 470 -6.35 5.87 -13.21
N LEU A 471 -5.34 5.00 -13.24
CA LEU A 471 -5.20 3.98 -14.28
C LEU A 471 -6.39 3.04 -14.31
N ARG A 472 -6.61 2.43 -15.48
CA ARG A 472 -7.79 1.63 -15.76
C ARG A 472 -7.41 0.35 -16.50
N THR A 473 -8.14 -0.73 -16.23
CA THR A 473 -8.05 -1.94 -17.06
C THR A 473 -8.82 -1.75 -18.37
N SER A 474 -8.55 -2.60 -19.37
CA SER A 474 -9.37 -2.61 -20.58
C SER A 474 -10.81 -3.01 -20.26
N LEU A 475 -11.78 -2.16 -20.63
CA LEU A 475 -13.21 -2.32 -20.40
C LEU A 475 -14.00 -2.00 -21.68
N GLN A 476 -15.15 -2.64 -21.84
CA GLN A 476 -16.08 -2.34 -22.92
C GLN A 476 -16.95 -1.14 -22.54
N ASP A 477 -16.38 0.06 -22.60
CA ASP A 477 -17.07 1.31 -22.30
C ASP A 477 -16.64 2.44 -23.25
N ASN A 478 -17.04 3.67 -22.96
CA ASN A 478 -16.75 4.81 -23.81
C ASN A 478 -15.27 5.25 -23.78
N TYR A 479 -14.37 4.56 -23.11
CA TYR A 479 -12.93 4.86 -23.11
C TYR A 479 -12.13 3.93 -24.02
N GLU A 480 -12.75 2.83 -24.45
CA GLU A 480 -12.15 1.87 -25.36
C GLU A 480 -11.59 2.57 -26.61
N THR A 481 -10.34 2.27 -26.98
CA THR A 481 -9.56 2.89 -28.07
C THR A 481 -9.21 4.38 -27.92
N ALA A 482 -10.04 5.18 -27.25
CA ALA A 482 -9.79 6.60 -27.04
C ALA A 482 -8.57 6.83 -26.14
N TRP A 483 -8.53 6.11 -25.02
CA TRP A 483 -7.46 6.19 -24.04
C TRP A 483 -6.06 5.85 -24.58
N ASP A 484 -5.95 4.91 -25.55
CA ASP A 484 -4.68 4.43 -26.09
C ASP A 484 -4.03 5.53 -26.92
N GLY A 485 -4.84 6.17 -27.77
CA GLY A 485 -4.44 7.27 -28.62
C GLY A 485 -4.06 8.50 -27.79
N THR A 486 -4.87 8.85 -26.79
CA THR A 486 -4.58 10.00 -25.91
C THR A 486 -3.31 9.75 -25.09
N PHE A 487 -3.16 8.58 -24.45
CA PHE A 487 -1.99 8.25 -23.63
C PHE A 487 -0.69 8.36 -24.43
N ALA A 488 -0.63 7.76 -25.62
CA ALA A 488 0.53 7.83 -26.50
C ALA A 488 0.81 9.26 -26.99
N SER A 489 -0.24 10.03 -27.28
CA SER A 489 -0.11 11.43 -27.72
C SER A 489 0.44 12.32 -26.61
N CYS A 490 -0.01 12.13 -25.36
CA CYS A 490 0.51 12.84 -24.19
C CYS A 490 2.00 12.53 -23.97
N CYS A 491 2.39 11.26 -24.02
CA CYS A 491 3.79 10.86 -23.90
C CYS A 491 4.65 11.49 -25.01
N MET A 492 4.18 11.43 -26.25
CA MET A 492 4.88 12.02 -27.39
C MET A 492 5.04 13.54 -27.26
N CYS A 493 4.03 14.27 -26.78
CA CYS A 493 4.13 15.73 -26.66
C CYS A 493 4.92 16.19 -25.42
N MET A 494 5.26 15.28 -24.50
CA MET A 494 6.11 15.54 -23.34
C MET A 494 7.60 15.23 -23.57
N ASP A 495 7.92 14.47 -24.62
CA ASP A 495 9.29 14.08 -24.99
C ASP A 495 9.91 15.14 -25.92
N ASP A 496 11.08 15.69 -25.57
CA ASP A 496 11.77 16.69 -26.39
C ASP A 496 12.36 16.11 -27.69
N GLU A 497 12.49 14.78 -27.77
CA GLU A 497 12.92 14.06 -28.96
C GLU A 497 11.79 13.70 -29.93
N ASN A 498 10.57 14.22 -29.73
CA ASN A 498 9.43 13.82 -30.53
C ASN A 498 9.50 14.29 -32.00
N GLN A 499 8.65 13.68 -32.84
CA GLN A 499 8.60 13.98 -34.28
C GLN A 499 8.13 15.40 -34.65
N PHE A 500 7.42 16.10 -33.78
CA PHE A 500 6.97 17.48 -34.02
C PHE A 500 8.13 18.46 -33.84
N ILE A 501 9.06 18.17 -32.93
CA ILE A 501 10.25 18.99 -32.66
C ILE A 501 11.39 18.62 -33.61
N LEU A 502 11.76 17.33 -33.69
CA LEU A 502 12.92 16.87 -34.47
C LEU A 502 12.59 16.50 -35.93
N GLY A 503 11.30 16.52 -36.30
CA GLY A 503 10.80 16.10 -37.60
C GLY A 503 10.76 14.57 -37.78
N SER A 504 9.90 14.10 -38.68
CA SER A 504 9.60 12.66 -38.87
C SER A 504 10.78 11.74 -39.19
N ARG A 505 11.93 12.25 -39.62
CA ARG A 505 13.11 11.43 -39.95
C ARG A 505 14.02 11.14 -38.75
N LYS A 506 13.93 11.96 -37.70
CA LYS A 506 14.82 11.87 -36.53
C LYS A 506 14.04 11.75 -35.23
N GLY A 507 12.86 12.38 -35.15
CA GLY A 507 12.07 12.34 -33.94
C GLY A 507 11.27 11.05 -33.77
N TYR A 508 10.83 10.85 -32.54
CA TYR A 508 10.15 9.65 -32.08
C TYR A 508 8.62 9.81 -32.06
N THR A 509 7.96 8.66 -32.13
CA THR A 509 6.53 8.44 -31.90
C THR A 509 6.37 7.42 -30.79
N TYR A 510 5.28 7.53 -30.06
CA TYR A 510 4.90 6.58 -29.02
C TYR A 510 3.71 5.74 -29.47
N ARG A 511 3.69 4.47 -29.06
CA ARG A 511 2.52 3.59 -29.16
C ARG A 511 2.26 2.95 -27.81
N PHE A 512 1.08 3.19 -27.24
CA PHE A 512 0.60 2.43 -26.10
C PHE A 512 0.14 1.05 -26.59
N ASP A 513 0.76 0.00 -26.06
CA ASP A 513 0.48 -1.37 -26.42
C ASP A 513 -0.36 -2.01 -25.30
N ASN A 514 -1.66 -2.10 -25.55
CA ASN A 514 -2.63 -2.64 -24.60
C ASN A 514 -2.87 -4.14 -24.77
N HIS A 515 -2.03 -4.85 -25.54
CA HIS A 515 -2.21 -6.28 -25.80
C HIS A 515 -2.33 -7.08 -24.49
N GLU A 516 -1.39 -6.89 -23.57
CA GLU A 516 -1.37 -7.60 -22.29
C GLU A 516 -2.56 -7.23 -21.39
N LEU A 517 -3.02 -5.98 -21.42
CA LEU A 517 -4.21 -5.54 -20.69
C LEU A 517 -5.48 -6.29 -21.12
N THR A 518 -5.48 -6.83 -22.34
CA THR A 518 -6.59 -7.64 -22.87
C THR A 518 -6.32 -9.15 -22.86
N ALA A 519 -5.07 -9.58 -22.66
CA ALA A 519 -4.67 -10.98 -22.72
C ALA A 519 -5.14 -11.74 -21.46
N LEU A 520 -6.21 -12.53 -21.59
CA LEU A 520 -6.74 -13.33 -20.49
C LEU A 520 -5.92 -14.61 -20.28
N PRO A 521 -5.89 -15.16 -19.05
CA PRO A 521 -5.22 -16.43 -18.76
C PRO A 521 -5.69 -17.63 -19.61
N THR A 522 -6.86 -17.53 -20.25
CA THR A 522 -7.39 -18.53 -21.18
C THR A 522 -6.69 -18.52 -22.54
N GLY A 523 -5.81 -17.55 -22.81
CA GLY A 523 -5.18 -17.32 -24.10
C GLY A 523 -6.06 -16.55 -25.11
N LEU A 524 -7.22 -16.04 -24.66
CA LEU A 524 -8.11 -15.20 -25.46
C LEU A 524 -7.94 -13.73 -25.09
N SER A 525 -8.25 -12.83 -26.02
CA SER A 525 -8.41 -11.41 -25.69
C SER A 525 -9.79 -11.15 -25.07
N GLY A 526 -9.86 -10.29 -24.06
CA GLY A 526 -11.10 -9.87 -23.44
C GLY A 526 -10.94 -8.64 -22.55
N TYR A 527 -11.97 -8.36 -21.76
CA TYR A 527 -12.04 -7.18 -20.89
C TYR A 527 -11.99 -7.58 -19.42
N GLY A 528 -11.61 -6.63 -18.56
CA GLY A 528 -11.73 -6.76 -17.12
C GLY A 528 -10.68 -7.67 -16.47
N LYS A 529 -9.56 -7.98 -17.15
CA LYS A 529 -8.44 -8.78 -16.62
C LYS A 529 -8.03 -8.33 -15.21
N TRP A 530 -7.97 -7.02 -15.00
CA TRP A 530 -7.49 -6.42 -13.75
C TRP A 530 -8.57 -5.74 -12.92
N LEU A 531 -9.85 -6.10 -13.12
CA LEU A 531 -10.88 -5.78 -12.13
C LEU A 531 -10.51 -6.41 -10.78
N LYS A 532 -10.89 -5.76 -9.68
CA LYS A 532 -10.66 -6.32 -8.34
C LYS A 532 -11.25 -7.73 -8.20
N ASP A 533 -10.56 -8.58 -7.47
CA ASP A 533 -10.86 -10.01 -7.32
C ASP A 533 -11.19 -10.42 -5.88
N TRP A 534 -11.73 -9.49 -5.07
CA TRP A 534 -12.04 -9.69 -3.66
C TRP A 534 -13.43 -9.26 -3.21
#